data_AF-A0A7W1UN85-F1
#
_entry.id   AF-A0A7W1UN85-F1
#
_cell.length_a   1.000
_cell.length_b   1.000
_cell.length_c   1.000
_cell.angle_alpha   90.00
_cell.angle_beta   90.00
_cell.angle_gamma   90.00
#
_symmetry.space_group_name_H-M   'P 1'
#
loop_
_entity.id
_entity.type
_entity.pdbx_description
1 polymer ?
#
loop_
_entity_poly.entity_id
_entity_poly.type
_entity_poly.pdbx_seq_one_letter_code
_entity_poly.pdbx_strand_id
1 'polypeptide(L)'
;MEEFKKPEANPLLNPVDYFNFYGVFSAIFEGIKGCVMLSENEACLIDPRDLNTDYTDKPTFIQMDGVVKIVKNNQFDIPIESKISKFMLLTAVQFKGDTSAALTFVSYRLMKNKVPYIRVGVNYFKTINKEDRYNADHVLLKPWKKEEMKEDHGRSLLKVIYKYDDFCIIPSNTDFVPVQKNCYNLYSKFSHEPFEKDVTADDIPISIDVLKHIFGEQFELGLIYMKILYQYPKQMLPIVVLVSTERETGKTTFLNWITMIFGENSTLINPSDLTNDFNSGYASKNIIMTDETVIEKHQVVEKLKSIATAKTISVNQKHVAQYSIPFFGKIILGTNKEKDFMKIDEEEVRFWIRRLNSLKGKVNTTIESDLFNEIPKFLKFISQLPEPDFSRSRMVFTKEEIATEQLLVIKENSKTSTRKDLEILISEFFDTTGRDSFEATLSDIKTRWFLHNNQISLNWIKTVLVDQIKMEPQKMKRYSPFEEIGLPKSGTPYLFLRNKNDYPVNDQQSELMENSSFDSVDPF
;
A
#
# COMPACT_ATOMS: atom_id res chain seq x y z
N MET A 1 41.05 -16.91 22.91
CA MET A 1 40.06 -16.01 22.29
C MET A 1 39.71 -14.97 23.34
N GLU A 2 40.47 -13.88 23.38
CA GLU A 2 40.12 -12.75 24.25
C GLU A 2 38.95 -11.98 23.63
N GLU A 3 37.95 -11.68 24.46
CA GLU A 3 36.74 -10.97 24.07
C GLU A 3 37.09 -9.55 23.60
N PHE A 4 36.70 -9.23 22.37
CA PHE A 4 36.70 -7.86 21.84
C PHE A 4 35.81 -6.98 22.73
N LYS A 5 36.41 -6.23 23.66
CA LYS A 5 35.71 -5.15 24.37
C LYS A 5 35.36 -4.04 23.37
N LYS A 6 34.06 -3.88 23.10
CA LYS A 6 33.54 -2.77 22.31
C LYS A 6 33.87 -1.48 23.07
N PRO A 7 34.65 -0.53 22.50
CA PRO A 7 34.81 0.79 23.10
C PRO A 7 33.44 1.45 23.16
N GLU A 8 33.17 2.18 24.24
CA GLU A 8 31.98 3.04 24.38
C GLU A 8 31.82 3.89 23.12
N ALA A 9 30.59 4.03 22.64
CA ALA A 9 30.26 4.59 21.33
C ALA A 9 30.63 6.07 21.23
N ASN A 10 31.91 6.36 20.95
CA ASN A 10 32.37 7.69 20.59
C ASN A 10 31.90 7.99 19.15
N PRO A 11 30.96 8.93 18.95
CA PRO A 11 30.39 9.22 17.63
C PRO A 11 31.40 9.81 16.63
N LEU A 12 32.56 10.29 17.10
CA LEU A 12 33.63 10.82 16.27
C LEU A 12 34.64 9.75 15.82
N LEU A 13 34.55 8.53 16.36
CA LEU A 13 35.51 7.46 16.09
C LEU A 13 35.26 6.85 14.70
N ASN A 14 36.05 7.26 13.71
CA ASN A 14 36.00 6.71 12.36
C ASN A 14 36.67 5.31 12.28
N PRO A 15 36.45 4.54 11.20
CA PRO A 15 37.02 3.18 11.07
C PRO A 15 38.54 3.12 11.08
N VAL A 16 39.24 4.14 10.58
CA VAL A 16 40.71 4.19 10.58
C VAL A 16 41.23 4.28 12.00
N ASP A 17 40.72 5.25 12.75
CA ASP A 17 41.11 5.48 14.15
C ASP A 17 40.69 4.32 15.04
N TYR A 18 39.49 3.77 14.82
CA TYR A 18 39.03 2.57 15.52
C TYR A 18 40.05 1.43 15.40
N PHE A 19 40.51 1.12 14.18
CA PHE A 19 41.46 0.04 14.00
C PHE A 19 42.85 0.39 14.53
N ASN A 20 43.28 1.64 14.43
CA ASN A 20 44.56 2.08 14.99
C ASN A 20 44.59 1.99 16.52
N PHE A 21 43.50 2.28 17.22
CA PHE A 21 43.46 2.18 18.67
C PHE A 21 43.17 0.75 19.13
N TYR A 22 42.16 0.10 18.55
CA TYR A 22 41.60 -1.15 19.09
C TYR A 22 41.85 -2.39 18.23
N GLY A 23 42.36 -2.21 17.00
CA GLY A 23 42.69 -3.33 16.12
C GLY A 23 43.80 -4.21 16.69
N VAL A 24 43.59 -5.52 16.70
CA VAL A 24 44.57 -6.50 17.16
C VAL A 24 45.65 -6.67 16.09
N PHE A 25 46.92 -6.57 16.48
CA PHE A 25 48.05 -6.63 15.55
C PHE A 25 48.12 -7.95 14.78
N SER A 26 48.02 -9.07 15.50
CA SER A 26 48.09 -10.42 14.92
C SER A 26 46.97 -10.69 13.90
N ALA A 27 45.80 -10.07 14.07
CA ALA A 27 44.67 -10.21 13.15
C ALA A 27 44.97 -9.64 11.75
N ILE A 28 45.94 -8.73 11.62
CA ILE A 28 46.37 -8.19 10.32
C ILE A 28 46.96 -9.30 9.44
N PHE A 29 47.58 -10.33 10.03
CA PHE A 29 48.29 -11.38 9.30
C PHE A 29 47.47 -12.68 9.19
N GLU A 30 46.21 -12.68 9.63
CA GLU A 30 45.35 -13.87 9.59
C GLU A 30 45.22 -14.40 8.14
N GLY A 31 45.58 -15.67 7.93
CA GLY A 31 45.51 -16.31 6.61
C GLY A 31 46.65 -15.96 5.64
N ILE A 32 47.64 -15.14 6.06
CA ILE A 32 48.83 -14.85 5.25
C ILE A 32 49.83 -16.01 5.37
N LYS A 33 50.07 -16.70 4.26
CA LYS A 33 51.05 -17.80 4.21
C LYS A 33 52.48 -17.26 4.45
N GLY A 34 53.24 -17.96 5.29
CA GLY A 34 54.64 -17.62 5.58
C GLY A 34 54.83 -16.48 6.59
N CYS A 35 53.74 -15.99 7.21
CA CYS A 35 53.83 -15.07 8.34
C CYS A 35 53.79 -15.83 9.66
N VAL A 36 54.72 -15.52 10.57
CA VAL A 36 54.83 -16.10 11.90
C VAL A 36 54.84 -14.97 12.92
N MET A 37 53.98 -15.08 13.94
CA MET A 37 54.00 -14.15 15.07
C MET A 37 55.15 -14.55 16.01
N LEU A 38 56.09 -13.62 16.26
CA LEU A 38 57.19 -13.82 17.22
C LEU A 38 56.78 -13.39 18.63
N SER A 39 55.93 -12.35 18.73
CA SER A 39 55.30 -11.89 19.97
C SER A 39 53.97 -11.19 19.64
N GLU A 40 53.26 -10.65 20.64
CA GLU A 40 52.01 -9.92 20.43
C GLU A 40 52.16 -8.67 19.53
N ASN A 41 53.37 -8.09 19.50
CA ASN A 41 53.68 -6.86 18.77
C ASN A 41 54.65 -7.08 17.61
N GLU A 42 55.06 -8.31 17.34
CA GLU A 42 56.11 -8.62 16.36
C GLU A 42 55.69 -9.75 15.42
N ALA A 43 55.74 -9.48 14.12
CA ALA A 43 55.45 -10.46 13.08
C ALA A 43 56.64 -10.57 12.13
N CYS A 44 57.05 -11.80 11.83
CA CYS A 44 58.02 -12.13 10.81
C CYS A 44 57.31 -12.64 9.56
N LEU A 45 57.71 -12.14 8.40
CA LEU A 45 57.26 -12.63 7.10
C LEU A 45 58.50 -13.00 6.29
N ILE A 46 58.54 -14.23 5.79
CA ILE A 46 59.66 -14.72 4.98
C ILE A 46 59.47 -14.21 3.55
N ASP A 47 60.40 -13.36 3.08
CA ASP A 47 60.42 -12.84 1.71
C ASP A 47 61.57 -13.47 0.91
N PRO A 48 61.34 -14.00 -0.30
CA PRO A 48 62.39 -14.57 -1.15
C PRO A 48 63.51 -13.59 -1.52
N ARG A 49 63.27 -12.27 -1.43
CA ARG A 49 64.28 -11.22 -1.67
C ARG A 49 65.29 -11.10 -0.53
N ASP A 50 65.00 -11.68 0.64
CA ASP A 50 65.93 -11.76 1.77
C ASP A 50 66.90 -12.94 1.58
N LEU A 51 67.70 -12.90 0.50
CA LEU A 51 68.69 -13.95 0.23
C LEU A 51 69.87 -13.84 1.23
N ASN A 52 70.20 -14.97 1.87
CA ASN A 52 71.49 -15.27 2.52
C ASN A 52 71.79 -14.68 3.92
N THR A 53 70.87 -14.71 4.89
CA THR A 53 71.22 -14.34 6.28
C THR A 53 70.27 -14.98 7.30
N ASP A 54 70.74 -15.22 8.53
CA ASP A 54 70.02 -15.74 9.72
C ASP A 54 68.84 -14.84 10.15
N TYR A 55 67.89 -14.61 9.24
CA TYR A 55 66.77 -13.69 9.41
C TYR A 55 65.47 -14.39 9.79
N THR A 56 65.43 -15.71 9.98
CA THR A 56 64.18 -16.40 10.37
C THR A 56 63.62 -15.90 11.71
N ASP A 57 64.48 -15.39 12.58
CA ASP A 57 64.13 -15.07 13.98
C ASP A 57 63.95 -13.57 14.26
N LYS A 58 64.13 -12.70 13.24
CA LYS A 58 63.95 -11.25 13.39
C LYS A 58 62.58 -10.81 12.88
N PRO A 59 61.90 -9.85 13.53
CA PRO A 59 60.62 -9.35 13.04
C PRO A 59 60.75 -8.58 11.71
N THR A 60 59.76 -8.74 10.84
CA THR A 60 59.56 -7.93 9.64
C THR A 60 58.75 -6.67 9.99
N PHE A 61 57.76 -6.83 10.88
CA PHE A 61 56.87 -5.78 11.37
C PHE A 61 56.96 -5.72 12.91
N ILE A 62 57.22 -4.53 13.45
CA ILE A 62 57.26 -4.28 14.90
C ILE A 62 56.26 -3.17 15.24
N GLN A 63 55.26 -3.48 16.06
CA GLN A 63 54.34 -2.49 16.61
C GLN A 63 54.93 -1.83 17.86
N MET A 64 55.03 -0.50 17.85
CA MET A 64 55.51 0.29 18.99
C MET A 64 54.89 1.70 18.96
N ASP A 65 54.48 2.23 20.10
CA ASP A 65 53.96 3.61 20.25
C ASP A 65 52.84 3.98 19.27
N GLY A 66 51.93 3.06 18.98
CA GLY A 66 50.78 3.28 18.09
C GLY A 66 51.11 3.25 16.58
N VAL A 67 52.37 2.98 16.21
CA VAL A 67 52.82 2.81 14.83
C VAL A 67 53.42 1.41 14.63
N VAL A 68 53.57 1.01 13.36
CA VAL A 68 54.24 -0.22 12.95
C VAL A 68 55.50 0.18 12.16
N LYS A 69 56.66 -0.24 12.66
CA LYS A 69 57.96 -0.10 11.99
C LYS A 69 58.21 -1.30 11.08
N ILE A 70 58.63 -1.02 9.84
CA ILE A 70 59.04 -2.05 8.87
C ILE A 70 60.55 -2.23 8.93
N VAL A 71 61.01 -3.44 9.23
CA VAL A 71 62.44 -3.72 9.48
C VAL A 71 63.08 -4.55 8.36
N LYS A 72 62.27 -5.23 7.56
CA LYS A 72 62.73 -6.09 6.46
C LYS A 72 61.91 -5.91 5.20
N ASN A 73 62.40 -6.51 4.11
CA ASN A 73 61.61 -6.63 2.89
C ASN A 73 60.31 -7.38 3.17
N ASN A 74 59.29 -7.02 2.42
CA ASN A 74 57.98 -7.61 2.53
C ASN A 74 57.31 -7.63 1.16
N GLN A 75 56.53 -8.67 0.91
CA GLN A 75 55.80 -8.89 -0.35
C GLN A 75 54.70 -7.86 -0.64
N PHE A 76 54.52 -6.86 0.23
CA PHE A 76 53.52 -5.80 0.10
C PHE A 76 54.14 -4.47 -0.34
N ASP A 77 55.43 -4.47 -0.69
CA ASP A 77 56.21 -3.34 -1.21
C ASP A 77 56.19 -2.10 -0.31
N ILE A 78 56.11 -2.32 1.01
CA ILE A 78 56.22 -1.26 2.01
C ILE A 78 57.72 -1.00 2.28
N PRO A 79 58.24 0.23 2.16
CA PRO A 79 59.67 0.50 2.34
C PRO A 79 60.19 0.14 3.74
N ILE A 80 61.43 -0.36 3.80
CA ILE A 80 62.16 -0.58 5.06
C ILE A 80 62.38 0.76 5.77
N GLU A 81 62.42 0.74 7.11
CA GLU A 81 62.47 1.91 8.01
C GLU A 81 61.24 2.82 7.96
N SER A 82 60.21 2.50 7.17
CA SER A 82 58.95 3.24 7.22
C SER A 82 58.20 2.99 8.53
N LYS A 83 57.45 4.01 8.95
CA LYS A 83 56.52 3.96 10.08
C LYS A 83 55.12 4.17 9.53
N ILE A 84 54.26 3.17 9.67
CA ILE A 84 52.88 3.20 9.18
C ILE A 84 51.91 2.88 10.30
N SER A 85 50.64 3.24 10.14
CA SER A 85 49.60 2.88 11.12
C SER A 85 49.18 1.41 10.97
N LYS A 86 48.55 0.84 12.01
CA LYS A 86 47.96 -0.51 11.93
C LYS A 86 46.95 -0.61 10.78
N PHE A 87 46.17 0.43 10.55
CA PHE A 87 45.20 0.46 9.45
C PHE A 87 45.86 0.45 8.06
N MET A 88 46.95 1.20 7.88
CA MET A 88 47.72 1.17 6.63
C MET A 88 48.30 -0.23 6.38
N LEU A 89 48.83 -0.86 7.44
CA LEU A 89 49.35 -2.21 7.36
C LEU A 89 48.24 -3.22 7.03
N LEU A 90 47.08 -3.14 7.70
CA LEU A 90 45.90 -3.95 7.38
C LEU A 90 45.51 -3.80 5.91
N THR A 91 45.47 -2.57 5.41
CA THR A 91 45.10 -2.25 4.02
C THR A 91 46.06 -2.89 3.02
N ALA A 92 47.37 -2.79 3.27
CA ALA A 92 48.39 -3.40 2.41
C ALA A 92 48.34 -4.93 2.46
N VAL A 93 48.25 -5.51 3.66
CA VAL A 93 48.37 -6.96 3.89
C VAL A 93 47.12 -7.73 3.47
N GLN A 94 45.94 -7.30 3.94
CA GLN A 94 44.67 -8.03 3.75
C GLN A 94 43.90 -7.58 2.52
N PHE A 95 44.04 -6.30 2.13
CA PHE A 95 43.23 -5.68 1.09
C PHE A 95 44.04 -5.24 -0.13
N LYS A 96 45.34 -5.58 -0.21
CA LYS A 96 46.22 -5.28 -1.35
C LYS A 96 46.22 -3.80 -1.75
N GLY A 97 46.13 -2.91 -0.76
CA GLY A 97 46.09 -1.46 -0.98
C GLY A 97 44.69 -0.87 -1.21
N ASP A 98 43.62 -1.67 -1.25
CA ASP A 98 42.24 -1.18 -1.38
C ASP A 98 41.73 -0.61 -0.05
N THR A 99 41.89 0.72 0.11
CA THR A 99 41.44 1.46 1.29
C THR A 99 39.94 1.35 1.52
N SER A 100 39.12 1.36 0.47
CA SER A 100 37.66 1.28 0.59
C SER A 100 37.21 -0.08 1.14
N ALA A 101 37.83 -1.17 0.68
CA ALA A 101 37.57 -2.51 1.19
C ALA A 101 38.00 -2.67 2.66
N ALA A 102 39.13 -2.05 3.05
CA ALA A 102 39.60 -2.03 4.43
C ALA A 102 38.66 -1.23 5.35
N LEU A 103 38.23 -0.04 4.93
CA LEU A 103 37.25 0.79 5.64
C LEU A 103 35.94 0.02 5.86
N THR A 104 35.45 -0.63 4.81
CA THR A 104 34.22 -1.45 4.84
C THR A 104 34.34 -2.62 5.82
N PHE A 105 35.49 -3.32 5.79
CA PHE A 105 35.76 -4.41 6.72
C PHE A 105 35.75 -3.93 8.17
N VAL A 106 36.47 -2.85 8.48
CA VAL A 106 36.50 -2.34 9.85
C VAL A 106 35.10 -1.83 10.27
N SER A 107 34.45 -1.03 9.43
CA SER A 107 33.15 -0.43 9.72
C SER A 107 32.07 -1.48 9.97
N TYR A 108 31.89 -2.44 9.07
CA TYR A 108 30.75 -3.36 9.15
C TYR A 108 31.08 -4.66 9.90
N ARG A 109 32.32 -5.15 9.87
CA ARG A 109 32.68 -6.41 10.53
C ARG A 109 33.19 -6.20 11.95
N LEU A 110 34.07 -5.23 12.17
CA LEU A 110 34.69 -5.01 13.48
C LEU A 110 33.84 -4.07 14.35
N MET A 111 33.48 -2.89 13.83
CA MET A 111 32.63 -1.93 14.56
C MET A 111 31.16 -2.37 14.61
N LYS A 112 30.74 -3.28 13.72
CA LYS A 112 29.36 -3.76 13.56
C LYS A 112 28.37 -2.62 13.26
N ASN A 113 28.80 -1.66 12.45
CA ASN A 113 27.92 -0.59 11.96
C ASN A 113 26.79 -1.18 11.11
N LYS A 114 25.65 -0.47 11.03
CA LYS A 114 24.49 -0.91 10.24
C LYS A 114 24.84 -0.92 8.75
N VAL A 115 24.71 -2.08 8.11
CA VAL A 115 24.93 -2.23 6.67
C VAL A 115 23.74 -1.63 5.91
N PRO A 116 23.92 -0.63 5.03
CA PRO A 116 22.83 0.06 4.35
C PRO A 116 22.34 -0.69 3.10
N TYR A 117 22.61 -2.00 3.01
CA TYR A 117 22.28 -2.81 1.86
C TYR A 117 21.70 -4.15 2.30
N ILE A 118 20.75 -4.63 1.51
CA ILE A 118 20.12 -5.94 1.66
C ILE A 118 20.11 -6.67 0.32
N ARG A 119 20.08 -8.00 0.37
CA ARG A 119 19.81 -8.84 -0.79
C ARG A 119 18.50 -9.57 -0.55
N VAL A 120 17.57 -9.50 -1.49
CA VAL A 120 16.31 -10.25 -1.45
C VAL A 120 16.25 -11.14 -2.70
N GLY A 121 16.23 -12.45 -2.50
CA GLY A 121 16.38 -13.43 -3.58
C GLY A 121 17.71 -13.24 -4.32
N VAL A 122 17.66 -12.83 -5.59
CA VAL A 122 18.86 -12.52 -6.41
C VAL A 122 19.16 -11.02 -6.54
N ASN A 123 18.27 -10.17 -6.06
CA ASN A 123 18.30 -8.73 -6.26
C ASN A 123 18.92 -8.01 -5.05
N TYR A 124 19.61 -6.90 -5.30
CA TYR A 124 20.26 -6.08 -4.28
C TYR A 124 19.56 -4.73 -4.15
N PHE A 125 19.44 -4.25 -2.91
CA PHE A 125 18.77 -2.99 -2.59
C PHE A 125 19.61 -2.19 -1.60
N LYS A 126 19.59 -0.87 -1.75
CA LYS A 126 20.13 0.09 -0.78
C LYS A 126 18.98 0.64 0.05
N THR A 127 19.15 0.62 1.37
CA THR A 127 18.26 1.26 2.33
C THR A 127 18.63 2.74 2.41
N ILE A 128 17.68 3.61 2.08
CA ILE A 128 17.86 5.06 2.01
C ILE A 128 16.88 5.70 2.97
N ASN A 129 17.35 6.60 3.83
CA ASN A 129 16.48 7.50 4.57
C ASN A 129 16.21 8.72 3.71
N LYS A 130 14.94 9.06 3.55
CA LYS A 130 14.50 10.24 2.81
C LYS A 130 13.45 10.97 3.65
N GLU A 131 13.68 12.25 3.87
CA GLU A 131 12.68 13.13 4.48
C GLU A 131 11.57 13.43 3.47
N ASP A 132 10.32 13.40 3.96
CA ASP A 132 9.17 13.89 3.20
C ASP A 132 8.95 15.40 3.39
N ARG A 133 7.87 15.93 2.78
CA ARG A 133 7.50 17.35 2.89
C ARG A 133 7.09 17.79 4.29
N TYR A 134 6.90 16.84 5.21
CA TYR A 134 6.49 17.06 6.60
C TYR A 134 7.67 16.81 7.58
N ASN A 135 8.90 16.72 7.06
CA ASN A 135 10.13 16.42 7.80
C ASN A 135 10.07 15.06 8.54
N ALA A 136 9.26 14.12 8.07
CA ALA A 136 9.26 12.76 8.58
C ALA A 136 10.28 11.92 7.81
N ASP A 137 11.11 11.18 8.54
CA ASP A 137 12.11 10.27 7.99
C ASP A 137 11.47 8.96 7.53
N HIS A 138 11.68 8.62 6.26
CA HIS A 138 11.18 7.38 5.67
C HIS A 138 12.29 6.48 5.16
N VAL A 139 12.16 5.18 5.44
CA VAL A 139 13.10 4.17 4.98
C VAL A 139 12.62 3.59 3.65
N LEU A 140 13.37 3.86 2.58
CA LEU A 140 13.07 3.39 1.23
C LEU A 140 14.08 2.33 0.77
N LEU A 141 13.61 1.34 0.02
CA LEU A 141 14.45 0.37 -0.68
C LEU A 141 14.62 0.77 -2.13
N LYS A 142 15.84 1.13 -2.52
CA LYS A 142 16.17 1.43 -3.91
C LYS A 142 16.94 0.26 -4.54
N PRO A 143 16.51 -0.27 -5.70
CA PRO A 143 17.30 -1.25 -6.44
C PRO A 143 18.73 -0.73 -6.66
N TRP A 144 19.72 -1.57 -6.38
CA TRP A 144 21.13 -1.21 -6.47
C TRP A 144 21.90 -2.29 -7.21
N LYS A 145 22.75 -1.90 -8.16
CA LYS A 145 23.53 -2.85 -8.95
C LYS A 145 24.68 -3.41 -8.10
N LYS A 146 24.89 -4.72 -8.19
CA LYS A 146 25.95 -5.42 -7.46
C LYS A 146 27.37 -4.90 -7.76
N GLU A 147 27.65 -4.51 -9.01
CA GLU A 147 28.97 -4.01 -9.40
C GLU A 147 29.28 -2.65 -8.76
N GLU A 148 28.33 -1.72 -8.75
CA GLU A 148 28.47 -0.41 -8.08
C GLU A 148 28.76 -0.59 -6.59
N MET A 149 28.13 -1.57 -5.92
CA MET A 149 28.42 -1.85 -4.51
C MET A 149 29.86 -2.33 -4.28
N LYS A 150 30.42 -3.09 -5.23
CA LYS A 150 31.81 -3.56 -5.13
C LYS A 150 32.78 -2.45 -5.44
N GLU A 151 32.42 -1.50 -6.31
CA GLU A 151 33.23 -0.32 -6.61
C GLU A 151 33.24 0.63 -5.40
N ASP A 152 32.09 0.88 -4.79
CA ASP A 152 31.95 1.75 -3.62
C ASP A 152 32.63 1.19 -2.35
N HIS A 153 32.47 -0.10 -2.06
CA HIS A 153 32.80 -0.71 -0.75
C HIS A 153 33.73 -1.94 -0.83
N GLY A 154 34.13 -2.36 -2.03
CA GLY A 154 34.91 -3.58 -2.24
C GLY A 154 34.09 -4.87 -2.15
N ARG A 155 34.73 -6.00 -2.51
CA ARG A 155 34.06 -7.32 -2.54
C ARG A 155 33.73 -7.89 -1.16
N SER A 156 34.40 -7.40 -0.12
CA SER A 156 34.20 -7.84 1.28
C SER A 156 32.79 -7.53 1.78
N LEU A 157 32.16 -6.44 1.30
CA LEU A 157 30.80 -6.06 1.65
C LEU A 157 29.79 -7.19 1.39
N LEU A 158 29.94 -7.94 0.29
CA LEU A 158 29.01 -8.99 -0.10
C LEU A 158 28.88 -10.14 0.91
N LYS A 159 29.86 -10.27 1.83
CA LYS A 159 29.85 -11.27 2.90
C LYS A 159 29.04 -10.84 4.11
N VAL A 160 28.85 -9.53 4.32
CA VAL A 160 28.16 -8.96 5.51
C VAL A 160 26.74 -8.46 5.22
N ILE A 161 26.34 -8.36 3.95
CA ILE A 161 24.97 -7.99 3.56
C ILE A 161 23.97 -9.05 4.06
N TYR A 162 22.90 -8.60 4.68
CA TYR A 162 21.76 -9.44 5.05
C TYR A 162 21.06 -10.01 3.82
N LYS A 163 20.76 -11.30 3.85
CA LYS A 163 20.18 -12.06 2.73
C LYS A 163 18.82 -12.59 3.15
N TYR A 164 17.79 -12.17 2.43
CA TYR A 164 16.42 -12.59 2.60
C TYR A 164 15.98 -13.41 1.39
N ASP A 165 15.04 -14.32 1.61
CA ASP A 165 14.57 -15.24 0.57
C ASP A 165 13.62 -14.53 -0.41
N ASP A 166 12.67 -13.76 0.10
CA ASP A 166 11.70 -13.01 -0.70
C ASP A 166 11.15 -11.79 0.06
N PHE A 167 10.25 -11.04 -0.58
CA PHE A 167 9.43 -10.02 0.06
C PHE A 167 8.17 -10.61 0.70
N CYS A 168 7.69 -9.96 1.76
CA CYS A 168 6.36 -10.21 2.31
C CYS A 168 5.67 -8.87 2.62
N ILE A 169 4.36 -8.92 2.88
CA ILE A 169 3.60 -7.79 3.42
C ILE A 169 2.87 -8.27 4.65
N ILE A 170 3.22 -7.71 5.80
CA ILE A 170 2.56 -7.96 7.08
C ILE A 170 2.22 -6.60 7.67
N PRO A 171 1.00 -6.08 7.39
CA PRO A 171 0.57 -4.79 7.89
C PRO A 171 0.40 -4.82 9.40
N SER A 172 1.01 -3.86 10.09
CA SER A 172 0.83 -3.62 11.52
C SER A 172 1.34 -2.21 11.86
N ASN A 173 0.46 -1.34 12.35
CA ASN A 173 0.83 0.01 12.77
C ASN A 173 1.31 0.07 14.23
N THR A 174 1.02 -0.97 15.03
CA THR A 174 1.40 -1.07 16.45
C THR A 174 2.62 -1.98 16.63
N ASP A 175 2.57 -3.16 16.02
CA ASP A 175 3.54 -4.24 16.22
C ASP A 175 4.30 -4.53 14.92
N PHE A 176 5.15 -3.58 14.51
CA PHE A 176 5.87 -3.69 13.25
C PHE A 176 6.93 -4.80 13.29
N VAL A 177 6.83 -5.75 12.35
CA VAL A 177 7.80 -6.83 12.16
C VAL A 177 8.57 -6.58 10.87
N PRO A 178 9.88 -6.23 10.90
CA PRO A 178 10.66 -5.93 9.70
C PRO A 178 10.96 -7.16 8.84
N VAL A 179 11.04 -8.35 9.47
CA VAL A 179 11.39 -9.61 8.80
C VAL A 179 10.57 -10.75 9.41
N GLN A 180 9.95 -11.56 8.56
CA GLN A 180 9.18 -12.75 8.99
C GLN A 180 9.61 -13.95 8.17
N LYS A 181 10.02 -15.05 8.84
CA LYS A 181 10.45 -16.29 8.17
C LYS A 181 11.51 -16.04 7.07
N ASN A 182 12.47 -15.16 7.35
CA ASN A 182 13.52 -14.73 6.40
C ASN A 182 13.02 -13.98 5.14
N CYS A 183 11.76 -13.53 5.12
CA CYS A 183 11.24 -12.61 4.12
C CYS A 183 11.23 -11.17 4.64
N TYR A 184 11.64 -10.23 3.80
CA TYR A 184 11.69 -8.81 4.14
C TYR A 184 10.29 -8.18 4.02
N ASN A 185 9.80 -7.55 5.08
CA ASN A 185 8.48 -6.91 5.07
C ASN A 185 8.53 -5.58 4.32
N LEU A 186 7.71 -5.46 3.27
CA LEU A 186 7.56 -4.23 2.48
C LEU A 186 6.64 -3.19 3.16
N TYR A 187 5.94 -3.58 4.23
CA TYR A 187 5.24 -2.61 5.08
C TYR A 187 6.27 -1.73 5.79
N SER A 188 6.02 -0.43 5.86
CA SER A 188 6.91 0.51 6.55
C SER A 188 6.58 0.58 8.03
N LYS A 189 7.61 0.78 8.86
CA LYS A 189 7.39 1.08 10.28
C LYS A 189 6.51 2.33 10.38
N PHE A 190 5.48 2.26 11.22
CA PHE A 190 4.60 3.39 11.48
C PHE A 190 5.37 4.52 12.19
N SER A 191 5.17 5.76 11.72
CA SER A 191 6.02 6.91 12.12
C SER A 191 5.57 7.61 13.40
N HIS A 192 4.35 7.32 13.87
CA HIS A 192 3.74 8.00 15.03
C HIS A 192 3.59 7.04 16.20
N GLU A 193 3.65 7.60 17.41
CA GLU A 193 3.32 6.89 18.64
C GLU A 193 2.06 7.50 19.26
N PRO A 194 1.10 6.69 19.75
CA PRO A 194 -0.10 7.20 20.38
C PRO A 194 0.24 7.93 21.68
N PHE A 195 -0.53 8.97 22.00
CA PHE A 195 -0.37 9.72 23.24
C PHE A 195 -0.58 8.82 24.48
N GLU A 196 0.21 9.03 25.52
CA GLU A 196 0.25 8.13 26.68
C GLU A 196 -1.04 8.18 27.53
N LYS A 197 -1.63 9.37 27.67
CA LYS A 197 -2.80 9.60 28.54
C LYS A 197 -4.10 9.52 27.74
N ASP A 198 -5.19 9.26 28.44
CA ASP A 198 -6.52 9.26 27.83
C ASP A 198 -6.86 10.63 27.21
N VAL A 199 -7.49 10.56 26.03
CA VAL A 199 -7.80 11.72 25.19
C VAL A 199 -9.32 11.78 25.00
N THR A 200 -9.86 12.99 25.01
CA THR A 200 -11.27 13.26 24.69
C THR A 200 -11.39 13.98 23.34
N ALA A 201 -12.60 14.08 22.79
CA ALA A 201 -12.82 14.79 21.53
C ALA A 201 -12.41 16.28 21.61
N ASP A 202 -12.49 16.89 22.80
CA ASP A 202 -12.13 18.29 23.03
C ASP A 202 -10.61 18.54 22.95
N ASP A 203 -9.80 17.50 23.06
CA ASP A 203 -8.34 17.56 22.97
C ASP A 203 -7.82 17.54 21.52
N ILE A 204 -8.69 17.17 20.57
CA ILE A 204 -8.41 17.00 19.13
C ILE A 204 -9.53 17.63 18.26
N PRO A 205 -9.93 18.88 18.53
CA PRO A 205 -11.10 19.48 17.91
C PRO A 205 -11.01 19.52 16.39
N ILE A 206 -9.81 19.71 15.83
CA ILE A 206 -9.63 19.90 14.39
C ILE A 206 -9.77 18.56 13.66
N SER A 207 -9.21 17.49 14.20
CA SER A 207 -9.38 16.12 13.69
C SER A 207 -10.84 15.71 13.70
N ILE A 208 -11.57 16.04 14.78
CA ILE A 208 -12.99 15.75 14.92
C ILE A 208 -13.82 16.55 13.91
N ASP A 209 -13.54 17.85 13.74
CA ASP A 209 -14.23 18.70 12.78
C ASP A 209 -14.01 18.25 11.34
N VAL A 210 -12.78 17.85 10.99
CA VAL A 210 -12.48 17.27 9.67
C VAL A 210 -13.29 15.99 9.44
N LEU A 211 -13.32 15.07 10.41
CA LEU A 211 -14.09 13.83 10.25
C LEU A 211 -15.60 14.09 10.18
N LYS A 212 -16.14 15.01 10.98
CA LYS A 212 -17.55 15.43 10.88
C LYS A 212 -17.86 16.05 9.53
N HIS A 213 -16.94 16.85 8.98
CA HIS A 213 -17.10 17.44 7.66
C HIS A 213 -17.09 16.39 6.54
N ILE A 214 -16.20 15.38 6.63
CA ILE A 214 -16.08 14.33 5.61
C ILE A 214 -17.24 13.32 5.68
N PHE A 215 -17.56 12.84 6.88
CA PHE A 215 -18.52 11.76 7.08
C PHE A 215 -19.92 12.24 7.46
N GLY A 216 -20.11 13.53 7.76
CA GLY A 216 -21.41 14.14 8.00
C GLY A 216 -22.23 13.41 9.05
N GLU A 217 -23.45 13.02 8.67
CA GLU A 217 -24.39 12.22 9.46
C GLU A 217 -23.90 10.80 9.79
N GLN A 218 -22.85 10.32 9.10
CA GLN A 218 -22.21 9.03 9.33
C GLN A 218 -20.85 9.19 10.06
N PHE A 219 -20.68 10.25 10.84
CA PHE A 219 -19.44 10.58 11.56
C PHE A 219 -18.90 9.41 12.40
N GLU A 220 -19.77 8.71 13.14
CA GLU A 220 -19.41 7.59 13.98
C GLU A 220 -18.83 6.42 13.17
N LEU A 221 -19.39 6.15 11.98
CA LEU A 221 -18.83 5.17 11.04
C LEU A 221 -17.46 5.63 10.54
N GLY A 222 -17.28 6.94 10.33
CA GLY A 222 -15.99 7.54 9.97
C GLY A 222 -14.92 7.32 11.03
N LEU A 223 -15.27 7.42 12.31
CA LEU A 223 -14.36 7.09 13.42
C LEU A 223 -13.98 5.60 13.43
N ILE A 224 -14.96 4.71 13.23
CA ILE A 224 -14.72 3.27 13.13
C ILE A 224 -13.80 2.96 11.93
N TYR A 225 -14.03 3.60 10.79
CA TYR A 225 -13.19 3.47 9.59
C TYR A 225 -11.74 3.84 9.89
N MET A 226 -11.50 4.97 10.56
CA MET A 226 -10.16 5.41 10.96
C MET A 226 -9.52 4.47 11.99
N LYS A 227 -10.28 3.97 12.97
CA LYS A 227 -9.81 2.96 13.93
C LYS A 227 -9.34 1.68 13.21
N ILE A 228 -10.10 1.22 12.22
CA ILE A 228 -9.75 0.02 11.44
C ILE A 228 -8.49 0.24 10.60
N LEU A 229 -8.36 1.38 9.93
CA LEU A 229 -7.13 1.70 9.20
C LEU A 229 -5.90 1.68 10.12
N TYR A 230 -6.04 2.16 11.36
CA TYR A 230 -4.95 2.19 12.32
C TYR A 230 -4.68 0.82 12.99
N GLN A 231 -5.64 0.26 13.73
CA GLN A 231 -5.45 -0.95 14.54
C GLN A 231 -5.59 -2.26 13.76
N TYR A 232 -6.33 -2.24 12.65
CA TYR A 232 -6.67 -3.44 11.88
C TYR A 232 -6.29 -3.29 10.39
N PRO A 233 -5.03 -2.96 10.05
CA PRO A 233 -4.62 -2.66 8.67
C PRO A 233 -4.71 -3.86 7.72
N LYS A 234 -5.05 -5.07 8.19
CA LYS A 234 -5.34 -6.24 7.35
C LYS A 234 -6.83 -6.38 6.97
N GLN A 235 -7.72 -5.74 7.72
CA GLN A 235 -9.16 -5.82 7.50
C GLN A 235 -9.54 -5.11 6.19
N MET A 236 -10.46 -5.69 5.41
CA MET A 236 -11.01 -5.05 4.21
C MET A 236 -12.03 -3.97 4.60
N LEU A 237 -12.06 -2.89 3.82
CA LEU A 237 -12.96 -1.75 4.01
C LEU A 237 -13.59 -1.36 2.66
N PRO A 238 -14.76 -0.70 2.66
CA PRO A 238 -15.35 -0.19 1.43
C PRO A 238 -14.47 0.92 0.82
N ILE A 239 -14.64 1.10 -0.48
CA ILE A 239 -14.03 2.20 -1.25
C ILE A 239 -14.73 3.50 -0.86
N VAL A 240 -14.02 4.39 -0.18
CA VAL A 240 -14.55 5.73 0.15
C VAL A 240 -14.39 6.62 -1.07
N VAL A 241 -15.46 7.31 -1.46
CA VAL A 241 -15.43 8.26 -2.58
C VAL A 241 -15.93 9.62 -2.12
N LEU A 242 -15.05 10.61 -2.14
CA LEU A 242 -15.33 11.98 -1.79
C LEU A 242 -15.71 12.75 -3.05
N VAL A 243 -16.98 13.16 -3.14
CA VAL A 243 -17.51 13.94 -4.26
C VAL A 243 -17.75 15.38 -3.83
N SER A 244 -17.39 16.35 -4.67
CA SER A 244 -17.87 17.72 -4.50
C SER A 244 -17.89 18.48 -5.82
N THR A 245 -18.90 19.32 -6.05
CA THR A 245 -18.94 20.23 -7.20
C THR A 245 -18.10 21.48 -7.03
N GLU A 246 -17.94 21.92 -5.78
CA GLU A 246 -17.28 23.17 -5.43
C GLU A 246 -15.80 22.93 -5.12
N ARG A 247 -14.98 23.98 -5.30
CA ARG A 247 -13.58 23.99 -4.88
C ARG A 247 -13.51 24.26 -3.37
N GLU A 248 -12.39 23.92 -2.74
CA GLU A 248 -12.12 24.23 -1.32
C GLU A 248 -13.08 23.51 -0.34
N THR A 249 -13.40 22.24 -0.63
CA THR A 249 -14.32 21.41 0.16
C THR A 249 -13.62 20.51 1.17
N GLY A 250 -12.31 20.69 1.38
CA GLY A 250 -11.54 19.88 2.34
C GLY A 250 -11.10 18.48 1.86
N LYS A 251 -11.41 18.08 0.61
CA LYS A 251 -10.96 16.78 0.04
C LYS A 251 -9.44 16.60 0.14
N THR A 252 -8.69 17.52 -0.45
CA THR A 252 -7.22 17.45 -0.49
C THR A 252 -6.64 17.50 0.92
N THR A 253 -7.24 18.29 1.82
CA THR A 253 -6.84 18.32 3.24
C THR A 253 -7.00 16.95 3.90
N PHE A 254 -8.10 16.24 3.66
CA PHE A 254 -8.29 14.89 4.17
C PHE A 254 -7.30 13.88 3.58
N LEU A 255 -7.07 13.89 2.26
CA LEU A 255 -6.08 13.01 1.63
C LEU A 255 -4.65 13.29 2.14
N ASN A 256 -4.31 14.55 2.34
CA ASN A 256 -3.04 14.96 2.95
C ASN A 256 -2.96 14.48 4.40
N TRP A 257 -4.04 14.59 5.19
CA TRP A 257 -4.06 14.12 6.57
C TRP A 257 -3.88 12.59 6.67
N ILE A 258 -4.53 11.82 5.78
CA ILE A 258 -4.27 10.38 5.67
C ILE A 258 -2.80 10.10 5.34
N THR A 259 -2.20 10.90 4.44
CA THR A 259 -0.76 10.80 4.13
C THR A 259 0.10 11.12 5.34
N MET A 260 -0.25 12.15 6.12
CA MET A 260 0.47 12.52 7.35
C MET A 260 0.40 11.40 8.40
N ILE A 261 -0.76 10.76 8.58
CA ILE A 261 -0.94 9.66 9.55
C ILE A 261 -0.19 8.40 9.10
N PHE A 262 -0.35 7.97 7.85
CA PHE A 262 0.11 6.64 7.41
C PHE A 262 1.44 6.66 6.66
N GLY A 263 1.97 7.83 6.29
CA GLY A 263 3.27 8.00 5.65
C GLY A 263 3.45 7.06 4.46
N GLU A 264 4.57 6.32 4.44
CA GLU A 264 4.90 5.34 3.40
C GLU A 264 3.96 4.14 3.31
N ASN A 265 3.04 3.93 4.24
CA ASN A 265 2.00 2.91 4.09
C ASN A 265 0.79 3.41 3.27
N SER A 266 0.82 4.68 2.85
CA SER A 266 -0.15 5.29 1.94
C SER A 266 0.51 5.80 0.66
N THR A 267 -0.29 6.06 -0.37
CA THR A 267 0.19 6.72 -1.60
C THR A 267 -0.94 7.47 -2.30
N LEU A 268 -0.60 8.60 -2.93
CA LEU A 268 -1.47 9.32 -3.86
C LEU A 268 -1.01 8.97 -5.30
N ILE A 269 -1.88 8.32 -6.06
CA ILE A 269 -1.60 7.91 -7.45
C ILE A 269 -2.39 8.74 -8.45
N ASN A 270 -1.88 8.82 -9.67
CA ASN A 270 -2.63 9.42 -10.77
C ASN A 270 -3.74 8.46 -11.21
N PRO A 271 -4.88 8.98 -11.72
CA PRO A 271 -5.95 8.14 -12.25
C PRO A 271 -5.46 7.16 -13.34
N SER A 272 -4.45 7.54 -14.13
CA SER A 272 -3.83 6.70 -15.15
C SER A 272 -3.12 5.46 -14.60
N ASP A 273 -2.66 5.50 -13.35
CA ASP A 273 -1.92 4.40 -12.72
C ASP A 273 -2.85 3.22 -12.39
N LEU A 274 -4.14 3.50 -12.19
CA LEU A 274 -5.18 2.48 -12.09
C LEU A 274 -5.41 1.78 -13.44
N THR A 275 -5.17 2.44 -14.57
CA THR A 275 -5.30 1.81 -15.90
C THR A 275 -4.03 1.11 -16.38
N ASN A 276 -2.87 1.48 -15.84
CA ASN A 276 -1.57 0.96 -16.27
C ASN A 276 -1.34 -0.49 -15.79
N ASP A 277 -0.50 -1.21 -16.53
CA ASP A 277 0.00 -2.55 -16.17
C ASP A 277 1.06 -2.47 -15.07
N PHE A 278 1.79 -1.35 -14.95
CA PHE A 278 2.74 -1.10 -13.87
C PHE A 278 2.03 -0.61 -12.62
N ASN A 279 2.19 -1.36 -11.52
CA ASN A 279 1.49 -1.13 -10.26
C ASN A 279 2.42 -1.08 -9.04
N SER A 280 3.73 -1.09 -9.25
CA SER A 280 4.71 -1.08 -8.17
C SER A 280 4.60 0.12 -7.23
N GLY A 281 4.00 1.23 -7.68
CA GLY A 281 3.79 2.42 -6.84
C GLY A 281 2.79 2.22 -5.70
N TYR A 282 1.80 1.33 -5.87
CA TYR A 282 0.74 1.10 -4.88
C TYR A 282 0.65 -0.35 -4.39
N ALA A 283 1.29 -1.30 -5.05
CA ALA A 283 1.13 -2.72 -4.73
C ALA A 283 1.53 -3.11 -3.30
N SER A 284 2.46 -2.37 -2.68
CA SER A 284 2.86 -2.58 -1.29
C SER A 284 2.17 -1.67 -0.28
N LYS A 285 1.28 -0.79 -0.73
CA LYS A 285 0.68 0.26 0.10
C LYS A 285 -0.63 -0.26 0.72
N ASN A 286 -0.90 0.16 1.95
CA ASN A 286 -2.13 -0.17 2.67
C ASN A 286 -3.28 0.75 2.30
N ILE A 287 -2.97 2.00 1.94
CA ILE A 287 -3.96 2.99 1.51
C ILE A 287 -3.55 3.57 0.17
N ILE A 288 -4.47 3.52 -0.79
CA ILE A 288 -4.29 3.99 -2.16
C ILE A 288 -5.30 5.11 -2.37
N MET A 289 -4.78 6.30 -2.62
CA MET A 289 -5.58 7.50 -2.78
C MET A 289 -5.41 8.03 -4.20
N THR A 290 -6.42 8.69 -4.72
CA THR A 290 -6.31 9.40 -5.99
C THR A 290 -7.25 10.59 -5.97
N ASP A 291 -6.76 11.73 -6.45
CA ASP A 291 -7.54 12.97 -6.52
C ASP A 291 -8.02 13.21 -7.96
N GLU A 292 -9.12 13.95 -8.10
CA GLU A 292 -9.70 14.36 -9.38
C GLU A 292 -9.98 13.23 -10.38
N THR A 293 -10.44 12.08 -9.89
CA THR A 293 -10.76 10.94 -10.76
C THR A 293 -12.06 11.13 -11.53
N VAL A 294 -11.99 10.90 -12.84
CA VAL A 294 -13.17 10.62 -13.69
C VAL A 294 -12.99 9.24 -14.28
N ILE A 295 -13.89 8.32 -13.94
CA ILE A 295 -13.83 6.91 -14.29
C ILE A 295 -14.93 6.62 -15.32
N GLU A 296 -14.68 7.01 -16.55
CA GLU A 296 -15.65 6.82 -17.65
C GLU A 296 -15.68 5.36 -18.13
N LYS A 297 -14.59 4.61 -17.93
CA LYS A 297 -14.43 3.25 -18.43
C LYS A 297 -14.89 2.23 -17.39
N HIS A 298 -15.88 1.42 -17.76
CA HIS A 298 -16.37 0.28 -16.95
C HIS A 298 -15.24 -0.65 -16.47
N GLN A 299 -14.21 -0.87 -17.29
CA GLN A 299 -13.05 -1.69 -16.94
C GLN A 299 -12.32 -1.20 -15.68
N VAL A 300 -12.27 0.11 -15.45
CA VAL A 300 -11.58 0.68 -14.28
C VAL A 300 -12.42 0.48 -13.02
N VAL A 301 -13.74 0.58 -13.12
CA VAL A 301 -14.67 0.26 -12.02
C VAL A 301 -14.51 -1.20 -11.60
N GLU A 302 -14.47 -2.13 -12.56
CA GLU A 302 -14.22 -3.55 -12.27
C GLU A 302 -12.83 -3.80 -11.67
N LYS A 303 -11.82 -3.06 -12.12
CA LYS A 303 -10.47 -3.14 -11.53
C LYS A 303 -10.46 -2.63 -10.08
N LEU A 304 -11.15 -1.53 -9.77
CA LEU A 304 -11.30 -1.03 -8.39
C LEU A 304 -12.01 -2.04 -7.49
N LYS A 305 -13.12 -2.61 -7.98
CA LYS A 305 -13.87 -3.69 -7.33
C LYS A 305 -12.98 -4.90 -7.02
N SER A 306 -12.13 -5.28 -7.98
CA SER A 306 -11.15 -6.36 -7.83
C SER A 306 -10.08 -6.03 -6.79
N ILE A 307 -9.46 -4.85 -6.87
CA ILE A 307 -8.42 -4.40 -5.93
C ILE A 307 -8.97 -4.37 -4.49
N ALA A 308 -10.17 -3.83 -4.27
CA ALA A 308 -10.77 -3.72 -2.94
C ALA A 308 -11.06 -5.07 -2.24
N THR A 309 -11.06 -6.17 -3.00
CA THR A 309 -11.31 -7.53 -2.47
C THR A 309 -10.13 -8.49 -2.71
N ALA A 310 -9.04 -8.00 -3.32
CA ALA A 310 -7.89 -8.81 -3.69
C ALA A 310 -7.13 -9.28 -2.45
N LYS A 311 -6.89 -10.59 -2.34
CA LYS A 311 -6.02 -11.18 -1.31
C LYS A 311 -4.54 -11.11 -1.68
N THR A 312 -4.26 -11.05 -2.98
CA THR A 312 -2.90 -11.01 -3.54
C THR A 312 -2.87 -10.05 -4.72
N ILE A 313 -1.72 -9.42 -4.95
CA ILE A 313 -1.47 -8.59 -6.12
C ILE A 313 -0.22 -9.08 -6.83
N SER A 314 -0.28 -9.12 -8.16
CA SER A 314 0.91 -9.36 -8.97
C SER A 314 1.61 -8.04 -9.25
N VAL A 315 2.85 -7.91 -8.76
CA VAL A 315 3.65 -6.69 -8.87
C VAL A 315 4.39 -6.67 -10.20
N ASN A 316 4.07 -5.67 -11.00
CA ASN A 316 4.75 -5.34 -12.25
C ASN A 316 5.58 -4.08 -12.06
N GLN A 317 6.91 -4.25 -12.03
CA GLN A 317 7.86 -3.16 -11.96
C GLN A 317 8.79 -3.19 -13.17
N LYS A 318 9.17 -2.01 -13.66
CA LYS A 318 10.10 -1.89 -14.78
C LYS A 318 11.45 -2.51 -14.41
N HIS A 319 11.99 -3.36 -15.29
CA HIS A 319 13.30 -4.02 -15.13
C HIS A 319 13.40 -5.04 -13.97
N VAL A 320 12.27 -5.46 -13.39
CA VAL A 320 12.22 -6.51 -12.37
C VAL A 320 11.24 -7.59 -12.84
N ALA A 321 11.56 -8.86 -12.61
CA ALA A 321 10.65 -9.95 -12.90
C ALA A 321 9.36 -9.80 -12.08
N GLN A 322 8.21 -10.09 -12.69
CA GLN A 322 6.92 -10.06 -12.02
C GLN A 322 6.89 -11.07 -10.87
N TYR A 323 6.33 -10.66 -9.73
CA TYR A 323 6.16 -11.51 -8.55
C TYR A 323 4.78 -11.26 -7.92
N SER A 324 4.33 -12.15 -7.04
CA SER A 324 3.03 -12.04 -6.36
C SER A 324 3.21 -11.90 -4.87
N ILE A 325 2.48 -10.99 -4.24
CA ILE A 325 2.52 -10.76 -2.80
C ILE A 325 1.12 -10.65 -2.20
N PRO A 326 0.94 -10.95 -0.91
CA PRO A 326 -0.29 -10.63 -0.18
C PRO A 326 -0.65 -9.15 -0.33
N PHE A 327 -1.94 -8.86 -0.50
CA PHE A 327 -2.43 -7.51 -0.73
C PHE A 327 -3.46 -7.11 0.32
N PHE A 328 -3.38 -5.88 0.80
CA PHE A 328 -4.23 -5.35 1.86
C PHE A 328 -4.66 -3.90 1.60
N GLY A 329 -4.63 -3.44 0.35
CA GLY A 329 -4.89 -2.05 -0.01
C GLY A 329 -6.35 -1.64 0.19
N LYS A 330 -6.55 -0.42 0.70
CA LYS A 330 -7.83 0.30 0.80
C LYS A 330 -7.80 1.44 -0.19
N ILE A 331 -8.97 1.84 -0.68
CA ILE A 331 -9.07 2.84 -1.73
C ILE A 331 -9.88 4.03 -1.23
N ILE A 332 -9.32 5.23 -1.40
CA ILE A 332 -10.01 6.51 -1.18
C ILE A 332 -9.93 7.32 -2.48
N LEU A 333 -11.08 7.64 -3.07
CA LEU A 333 -11.17 8.38 -4.32
C LEU A 333 -11.66 9.80 -4.05
N GLY A 334 -11.02 10.80 -4.66
CA GLY A 334 -11.52 12.16 -4.77
C GLY A 334 -12.02 12.43 -6.18
N THR A 335 -13.16 13.11 -6.31
CA THR A 335 -13.66 13.58 -7.61
C THR A 335 -14.40 14.92 -7.50
N ASN A 336 -14.33 15.70 -8.58
CA ASN A 336 -15.06 16.96 -8.74
C ASN A 336 -16.41 16.78 -9.46
N LYS A 337 -16.74 15.55 -9.87
CA LYS A 337 -18.01 15.20 -10.52
C LYS A 337 -18.91 14.47 -9.53
N GLU A 338 -20.11 14.99 -9.28
CA GLU A 338 -21.03 14.38 -8.30
C GLU A 338 -21.90 13.26 -8.88
N LYS A 339 -22.26 13.32 -10.17
CA LYS A 339 -23.35 12.49 -10.73
C LYS A 339 -22.91 11.38 -11.67
N ASP A 340 -21.79 11.56 -12.37
CA ASP A 340 -21.41 10.73 -13.53
C ASP A 340 -19.92 10.36 -13.54
N PHE A 341 -19.23 10.44 -12.40
CA PHE A 341 -17.81 10.10 -12.32
C PHE A 341 -17.54 8.60 -12.47
N MET A 342 -18.52 7.74 -12.21
CA MET A 342 -18.43 6.30 -12.46
C MET A 342 -19.82 5.67 -12.58
N LYS A 343 -19.89 4.50 -13.23
CA LYS A 343 -21.10 3.67 -13.28
C LYS A 343 -21.11 2.70 -12.11
N ILE A 344 -22.16 2.76 -11.28
CA ILE A 344 -22.35 1.90 -10.11
C ILE A 344 -23.69 1.17 -10.27
N ASP A 345 -23.64 -0.15 -10.18
CA ASP A 345 -24.82 -1.01 -10.24
C ASP A 345 -25.65 -0.94 -8.95
N GLU A 346 -26.95 -1.22 -9.03
CA GLU A 346 -27.85 -1.15 -7.86
C GLU A 346 -27.47 -2.12 -6.74
N GLU A 347 -26.96 -3.30 -7.12
CA GLU A 347 -26.52 -4.38 -6.24
C GLU A 347 -25.13 -4.12 -5.63
N GLU A 348 -24.41 -3.09 -6.10
CA GLU A 348 -23.07 -2.81 -5.60
C GLU A 348 -23.13 -2.23 -4.17
N VAL A 349 -22.25 -2.76 -3.31
CA VAL A 349 -22.18 -2.52 -1.85
C VAL A 349 -20.79 -2.09 -1.38
N ARG A 350 -19.81 -2.01 -2.29
CA ARG A 350 -18.41 -1.70 -1.94
C ARG A 350 -18.09 -0.22 -1.93
N PHE A 351 -18.97 0.64 -2.44
CA PHE A 351 -18.72 2.08 -2.53
C PHE A 351 -19.45 2.85 -1.45
N TRP A 352 -18.68 3.62 -0.67
CA TRP A 352 -19.19 4.56 0.31
C TRP A 352 -18.99 5.98 -0.20
N ILE A 353 -20.07 6.58 -0.72
CA ILE A 353 -20.01 7.89 -1.36
C ILE A 353 -20.34 9.00 -0.35
N ARG A 354 -19.39 9.90 -0.14
CA ARG A 354 -19.54 11.08 0.72
C ARG A 354 -19.54 12.35 -0.12
N ARG A 355 -20.66 13.07 -0.10
CA ARG A 355 -20.76 14.41 -0.69
C ARG A 355 -20.24 15.44 0.30
N LEU A 356 -19.27 16.24 -0.13
CA LEU A 356 -18.72 17.32 0.68
C LEU A 356 -19.32 18.65 0.28
N ASN A 357 -19.75 19.40 1.28
CA ASN A 357 -20.18 20.78 1.11
C ASN A 357 -18.95 21.72 1.13
N SER A 358 -19.12 22.94 0.64
CA SER A 358 -18.10 23.97 0.81
C SER A 358 -17.91 24.35 2.27
N LEU A 359 -16.64 24.55 2.62
CA LEU A 359 -16.26 25.01 3.94
C LEU A 359 -16.82 26.44 4.13
N LYS A 360 -17.56 26.65 5.23
CA LYS A 360 -18.08 27.97 5.61
C LYS A 360 -17.15 28.58 6.65
N GLY A 361 -16.65 29.80 6.41
CA GLY A 361 -15.85 30.55 7.38
C GLY A 361 -14.50 31.03 6.83
N LYS A 362 -13.62 31.49 7.72
CA LYS A 362 -12.25 31.89 7.34
C LYS A 362 -11.43 30.65 7.03
N VAL A 363 -10.66 30.71 5.94
CA VAL A 363 -9.67 29.69 5.58
C VAL A 363 -8.66 29.57 6.72
N ASN A 364 -8.64 28.42 7.40
CA ASN A 364 -7.59 28.12 8.37
C ASN A 364 -6.31 27.75 7.61
N THR A 365 -5.38 28.70 7.50
CA THR A 365 -4.11 28.49 6.80
C THR A 365 -3.16 27.54 7.54
N THR A 366 -3.39 27.25 8.82
CA THR A 366 -2.55 26.36 9.64
C THR A 366 -3.12 24.96 9.82
N ILE A 367 -4.27 24.66 9.20
CA ILE A 367 -5.01 23.40 9.41
C ILE A 367 -4.15 22.14 9.25
N GLU A 368 -3.24 22.10 8.27
CA GLU A 368 -2.34 20.95 8.07
C GLU A 368 -1.36 20.76 9.23
N SER A 369 -0.80 21.85 9.76
CA SER A 369 0.11 21.79 10.91
C SER A 369 -0.65 21.38 12.17
N ASP A 370 -1.86 21.91 12.35
CA ASP A 370 -2.67 21.61 13.53
C ASP A 370 -3.11 20.14 13.52
N LEU A 371 -3.57 19.64 12.37
CA LEU A 371 -3.90 18.22 12.16
C LEU A 371 -2.70 17.31 12.41
N PHE A 372 -1.51 17.69 11.94
CA PHE A 372 -0.29 16.92 12.16
C PHE A 372 0.05 16.83 13.66
N ASN A 373 -0.04 17.95 14.38
CA ASN A 373 0.22 17.99 15.82
C ASN A 373 -0.81 17.21 16.65
N GLU A 374 -2.04 17.07 16.17
CA GLU A 374 -3.09 16.28 16.82
C GLU A 374 -2.92 14.75 16.63
N ILE A 375 -2.10 14.28 15.68
CA ILE A 375 -2.01 12.85 15.32
C ILE A 375 -1.78 11.94 16.54
N PRO A 376 -0.78 12.16 17.43
CA PRO A 376 -0.57 11.29 18.58
C PRO A 376 -1.80 11.15 19.48
N LYS A 377 -2.49 12.27 19.73
CA LYS A 377 -3.72 12.30 20.53
C LYS A 377 -4.88 11.64 19.79
N PHE A 378 -5.01 11.89 18.49
CA PHE A 378 -6.04 11.28 17.65
C PHE A 378 -5.92 9.75 17.63
N LEU A 379 -4.71 9.21 17.49
CA LEU A 379 -4.46 7.76 17.53
C LEU A 379 -4.84 7.14 18.88
N LYS A 380 -4.55 7.84 19.98
CA LYS A 380 -4.97 7.42 21.31
C LYS A 380 -6.50 7.46 21.45
N PHE A 381 -7.16 8.53 21.03
CA PHE A 381 -8.61 8.67 21.04
C PHE A 381 -9.30 7.52 20.28
N ILE A 382 -8.92 7.25 19.03
CA ILE A 382 -9.54 6.15 18.25
C ILE A 382 -9.26 4.77 18.85
N SER A 383 -8.12 4.60 19.53
CA SER A 383 -7.80 3.34 20.21
C SER A 383 -8.67 3.10 21.45
N GLN A 384 -9.17 4.16 22.07
CA GLN A 384 -10.09 4.09 23.22
C GLN A 384 -11.55 3.81 22.82
N LEU A 385 -11.90 3.98 21.54
CA LEU A 385 -13.24 3.68 21.05
C LEU A 385 -13.53 2.17 21.14
N PRO A 386 -14.80 1.77 21.27
CA PRO A 386 -15.21 0.36 21.28
C PRO A 386 -14.68 -0.40 20.06
N GLU A 387 -14.49 -1.72 20.24
CA GLU A 387 -14.02 -2.56 19.15
C GLU A 387 -15.05 -2.68 18.02
N PRO A 388 -14.63 -2.62 16.74
CA PRO A 388 -15.54 -2.77 15.63
C PRO A 388 -16.13 -4.18 15.57
N ASP A 389 -17.37 -4.29 15.12
CA ASP A 389 -18.01 -5.58 14.86
C ASP A 389 -17.66 -6.08 13.45
N PHE A 390 -16.78 -7.09 13.38
CA PHE A 390 -16.36 -7.70 12.12
C PHE A 390 -17.29 -8.81 11.62
N SER A 391 -18.34 -9.17 12.38
CA SER A 391 -19.22 -10.31 12.05
C SER A 391 -20.30 -9.98 11.02
N ARG A 392 -20.69 -8.71 10.92
CA ARG A 392 -21.86 -8.25 10.14
C ARG A 392 -21.61 -8.18 8.64
N SER A 393 -20.38 -7.87 8.24
CA SER A 393 -20.01 -7.71 6.84
C SER A 393 -18.51 -7.95 6.65
N ARG A 394 -18.14 -8.53 5.50
CA ARG A 394 -16.73 -8.70 5.12
C ARG A 394 -15.97 -7.37 5.02
N MET A 395 -16.69 -6.27 4.78
CA MET A 395 -16.14 -4.91 4.73
C MET A 395 -16.55 -4.08 5.96
N VAL A 396 -16.91 -4.76 7.05
CA VAL A 396 -17.34 -4.21 8.35
C VAL A 396 -18.70 -3.54 8.33
N PHE A 397 -18.92 -2.61 7.40
CA PHE A 397 -20.19 -1.90 7.29
C PHE A 397 -21.19 -2.63 6.40
N THR A 398 -22.47 -2.54 6.74
CA THR A 398 -23.56 -3.07 5.89
C THR A 398 -23.92 -2.09 4.78
N LYS A 399 -24.64 -2.57 3.75
CA LYS A 399 -25.09 -1.74 2.62
C LYS A 399 -25.95 -0.56 3.09
N GLU A 400 -26.76 -0.79 4.11
CA GLU A 400 -27.70 0.17 4.68
C GLU A 400 -26.96 1.26 5.45
N GLU A 401 -25.89 0.89 6.17
CA GLU A 401 -25.09 1.83 6.97
C GLU A 401 -24.32 2.82 6.11
N ILE A 402 -23.76 2.38 4.97
CA ILE A 402 -23.01 3.26 4.05
C ILE A 402 -23.86 3.85 2.94
N ALA A 403 -25.17 3.56 2.92
CA ALA A 403 -26.08 4.15 1.96
C ALA A 403 -26.16 5.66 2.20
N THR A 404 -26.03 6.42 1.12
CA THR A 404 -26.16 7.89 1.14
C THR A 404 -27.08 8.34 0.02
N GLU A 405 -27.72 9.50 0.17
CA GLU A 405 -28.52 10.11 -0.89
C GLU A 405 -27.71 10.23 -2.19
N GLN A 406 -26.42 10.58 -2.05
CA GLN A 406 -25.53 10.72 -3.19
C GLN A 406 -25.27 9.39 -3.92
N LEU A 407 -25.11 8.28 -3.19
CA LEU A 407 -24.99 6.95 -3.79
C LEU A 407 -26.25 6.59 -4.61
N LEU A 408 -27.44 6.91 -4.09
CA LEU A 408 -28.70 6.71 -4.81
C LEU A 408 -28.76 7.53 -6.11
N VAL A 409 -28.35 8.81 -6.05
CA VAL A 409 -28.26 9.67 -7.23
C VAL A 409 -27.31 9.10 -8.28
N ILE A 410 -26.16 8.56 -7.88
CA ILE A 410 -25.19 7.96 -8.83
C ILE A 410 -25.72 6.67 -9.43
N LYS A 411 -26.37 5.81 -8.63
CA LYS A 411 -27.02 4.58 -9.12
C LYS A 411 -28.11 4.91 -10.15
N GLU A 412 -28.94 5.91 -9.87
CA GLU A 412 -29.96 6.40 -10.80
C GLU A 412 -29.34 6.94 -12.09
N ASN A 413 -28.26 7.72 -11.99
CA ASN A 413 -27.54 8.22 -13.14
C ASN A 413 -26.79 7.14 -13.92
N SER A 414 -26.48 6.01 -13.27
CA SER A 414 -25.78 4.88 -13.87
C SER A 414 -26.66 4.10 -14.85
N LYS A 415 -27.98 4.11 -14.67
CA LYS A 415 -28.96 3.48 -15.58
C LYS A 415 -28.77 3.91 -17.03
N THR A 416 -29.07 2.99 -17.96
CA THR A 416 -29.01 3.25 -19.40
C THR A 416 -30.08 4.27 -19.82
N SER A 417 -29.84 5.02 -20.91
CA SER A 417 -30.83 5.97 -21.44
C SER A 417 -32.16 5.28 -21.75
N THR A 418 -32.13 4.12 -22.41
CA THR A 418 -33.33 3.35 -22.72
C THR A 418 -34.11 2.93 -21.47
N ARG A 419 -33.42 2.58 -20.36
CA ARG A 419 -34.11 2.30 -19.09
C ARG A 419 -34.80 3.54 -18.56
N LYS A 420 -34.12 4.69 -18.54
CA LYS A 420 -34.70 5.96 -18.07
C LYS A 420 -35.91 6.37 -18.92
N ASP A 421 -35.77 6.32 -20.23
CA ASP A 421 -36.86 6.62 -21.18
C ASP A 421 -38.07 5.72 -20.92
N LEU A 422 -37.83 4.42 -20.75
CA LEU A 422 -38.89 3.46 -20.46
C LEU A 422 -39.58 3.73 -19.12
N GLU A 423 -38.82 4.06 -18.06
CA GLU A 423 -39.38 4.42 -16.75
C GLU A 423 -40.25 5.69 -16.83
N ILE A 424 -39.82 6.70 -17.61
CA ILE A 424 -40.59 7.92 -17.87
C ILE A 424 -41.88 7.60 -18.62
N LEU A 425 -41.78 6.86 -19.74
CA LEU A 425 -42.93 6.50 -20.57
C LEU A 425 -43.98 5.67 -19.82
N ILE A 426 -43.52 4.76 -18.95
CA ILE A 426 -44.40 3.98 -18.06
C ILE A 426 -45.11 4.90 -17.06
N SER A 427 -44.38 5.83 -16.42
CA SER A 427 -44.97 6.80 -15.49
C SER A 427 -46.00 7.68 -16.19
N GLU A 428 -45.64 8.28 -17.33
CA GLU A 428 -46.53 9.12 -18.13
C GLU A 428 -47.79 8.36 -18.57
N PHE A 429 -47.66 7.08 -18.92
CA PHE A 429 -48.79 6.23 -19.25
C PHE A 429 -49.73 6.08 -18.06
N PHE A 430 -49.21 5.79 -16.87
CA PHE A 430 -50.02 5.68 -15.66
C PHE A 430 -50.68 7.00 -15.28
N ASP A 431 -49.97 8.13 -15.43
CA ASP A 431 -50.51 9.45 -15.12
C ASP A 431 -51.61 9.87 -16.09
N THR A 432 -51.43 9.57 -17.39
CA THR A 432 -52.41 9.92 -18.43
C THR A 432 -53.65 9.04 -18.39
N THR A 433 -53.49 7.74 -18.10
CA THR A 433 -54.60 6.78 -18.14
C THR A 433 -55.32 6.61 -16.79
N GLY A 434 -54.69 7.02 -15.68
CA GLY A 434 -55.24 6.82 -14.34
C GLY A 434 -55.24 5.36 -13.87
N ARG A 435 -54.58 4.46 -14.60
CA ARG A 435 -54.55 3.02 -14.31
C ARG A 435 -53.50 2.67 -13.26
N ASP A 436 -53.71 1.56 -12.57
CA ASP A 436 -52.77 1.05 -11.56
C ASP A 436 -51.89 -0.09 -12.09
N SER A 437 -52.26 -0.71 -13.22
CA SER A 437 -51.46 -1.73 -13.89
C SER A 437 -51.74 -1.80 -15.39
N PHE A 438 -50.81 -2.38 -16.15
CA PHE A 438 -51.05 -2.81 -17.53
C PHE A 438 -50.16 -3.97 -17.93
N GLU A 439 -50.55 -4.68 -18.99
CA GLU A 439 -49.77 -5.79 -19.56
C GLU A 439 -49.28 -5.45 -20.97
N ALA A 440 -48.03 -5.76 -21.29
CA ALA A 440 -47.47 -5.54 -22.62
C ALA A 440 -46.37 -6.55 -22.94
N THR A 441 -46.30 -7.01 -24.19
CA THR A 441 -45.14 -7.77 -24.69
C THR A 441 -44.04 -6.83 -25.20
N LEU A 442 -42.85 -7.39 -25.46
CA LEU A 442 -41.74 -6.65 -26.09
C LEU A 442 -42.17 -5.96 -27.39
N SER A 443 -42.98 -6.65 -28.20
CA SER A 443 -43.50 -6.13 -29.47
C SER A 443 -44.47 -4.97 -29.23
N ASP A 444 -45.34 -5.05 -28.23
CA ASP A 444 -46.27 -3.96 -27.92
C ASP A 444 -45.52 -2.71 -27.43
N ILE A 445 -44.52 -2.89 -26.56
CA ILE A 445 -43.64 -1.80 -26.08
C ILE A 445 -42.91 -1.16 -27.25
N LYS A 446 -42.33 -1.97 -28.15
CA LYS A 446 -41.64 -1.50 -29.34
C LYS A 446 -42.55 -0.71 -30.26
N THR A 447 -43.76 -1.21 -30.53
CA THR A 447 -44.73 -0.54 -31.41
C THR A 447 -45.30 0.73 -30.78
N ARG A 448 -45.53 0.75 -29.47
CA ARG A 448 -46.13 1.90 -28.79
C ARG A 448 -45.16 3.08 -28.67
N TRP A 449 -43.94 2.82 -28.19
CA TRP A 449 -43.05 3.89 -27.77
C TRP A 449 -41.79 4.05 -28.64
N PHE A 450 -41.43 3.03 -29.41
CA PHE A 450 -40.16 3.03 -30.15
C PHE A 450 -40.32 2.65 -31.62
N LEU A 451 -41.51 2.80 -32.21
CA LEU A 451 -41.84 2.31 -33.56
C LEU A 451 -40.85 2.80 -34.62
N HIS A 452 -40.49 4.09 -34.55
CA HIS A 452 -39.60 4.75 -35.51
C HIS A 452 -38.12 4.80 -35.05
N ASN A 453 -37.83 4.29 -33.84
CA ASN A 453 -36.46 4.29 -33.32
C ASN A 453 -35.74 2.98 -33.67
N ASN A 454 -35.03 2.95 -34.81
CA ASN A 454 -34.33 1.76 -35.28
C ASN A 454 -33.15 1.32 -34.39
N GLN A 455 -32.66 2.17 -33.48
CA GLN A 455 -31.56 1.82 -32.57
C GLN A 455 -32.00 0.88 -31.43
N ILE A 456 -33.29 0.89 -31.09
CA ILE A 456 -33.85 0.08 -30.00
C ILE A 456 -34.47 -1.19 -30.59
N SER A 457 -33.75 -2.32 -30.52
CA SER A 457 -34.28 -3.61 -30.99
C SER A 457 -35.17 -4.30 -29.94
N LEU A 458 -35.97 -5.29 -30.34
CA LEU A 458 -36.73 -6.13 -29.39
C LEU A 458 -35.82 -6.84 -28.40
N ASN A 459 -34.64 -7.28 -28.85
CA ASN A 459 -33.64 -7.90 -27.99
C ASN A 459 -33.10 -6.90 -26.96
N TRP A 460 -32.87 -5.65 -27.36
CA TRP A 460 -32.44 -4.61 -26.43
C TRP A 460 -33.51 -4.28 -25.37
N ILE A 461 -34.79 -4.19 -25.77
CA ILE A 461 -35.90 -4.02 -24.83
C ILE A 461 -35.96 -5.19 -23.84
N LYS A 462 -35.76 -6.43 -24.32
CA LYS A 462 -35.67 -7.62 -23.47
C LYS A 462 -34.53 -7.49 -22.46
N THR A 463 -33.33 -7.12 -22.90
CA THR A 463 -32.17 -6.88 -22.01
C THR A 463 -32.49 -5.82 -20.96
N VAL A 464 -33.15 -4.72 -21.32
CA VAL A 464 -33.52 -3.68 -20.35
C VAL A 464 -34.53 -4.21 -19.32
N LEU A 465 -35.62 -4.85 -19.76
CA LEU A 465 -36.65 -5.37 -18.84
C LEU A 465 -36.12 -6.48 -17.93
N VAL A 466 -35.41 -7.46 -18.49
CA VAL A 466 -34.96 -8.65 -17.76
C VAL A 466 -33.69 -8.36 -16.97
N ASP A 467 -32.66 -7.78 -17.59
CA ASP A 467 -31.34 -7.68 -16.94
C ASP A 467 -31.22 -6.45 -16.04
N GLN A 468 -31.87 -5.33 -16.42
CA GLN A 468 -31.77 -4.06 -15.70
C GLN A 468 -32.96 -3.78 -14.76
N ILE A 469 -34.20 -4.03 -15.20
CA ILE A 469 -35.41 -3.82 -14.37
C ILE A 469 -35.76 -5.10 -13.59
N LYS A 470 -35.13 -6.24 -13.90
CA LYS A 470 -35.35 -7.55 -13.23
C LYS A 470 -36.80 -8.03 -13.33
N MET A 471 -37.46 -7.77 -14.46
CA MET A 471 -38.81 -8.24 -14.73
C MET A 471 -38.79 -9.59 -15.46
N GLU A 472 -39.70 -10.48 -15.09
CA GLU A 472 -39.93 -11.72 -15.80
C GLU A 472 -41.23 -11.66 -16.62
N PRO A 473 -41.25 -12.27 -17.82
CA PRO A 473 -42.48 -12.39 -18.59
C PRO A 473 -43.44 -13.39 -17.92
N GLN A 474 -44.73 -13.10 -17.94
CA GLN A 474 -45.75 -14.02 -17.48
C GLN A 474 -45.90 -15.23 -18.41
N LYS A 475 -46.53 -16.30 -17.91
CA LYS A 475 -46.88 -17.48 -18.71
C LYS A 475 -47.78 -17.10 -19.89
N MET A 476 -47.74 -17.94 -20.93
CA MET A 476 -48.56 -17.75 -22.13
C MET A 476 -50.04 -17.62 -21.75
N LYS A 477 -50.65 -16.49 -22.09
CA LYS A 477 -52.06 -16.21 -21.83
C LYS A 477 -52.65 -15.29 -22.89
N ARG A 478 -53.96 -15.07 -22.81
CA ARG A 478 -54.63 -13.96 -23.52
C ARG A 478 -54.57 -12.72 -22.64
N TYR A 479 -54.18 -11.59 -23.22
CA TYR A 479 -54.06 -10.31 -22.54
C TYR A 479 -54.49 -9.17 -23.46
N SER A 480 -54.80 -8.01 -22.87
CA SER A 480 -55.11 -6.78 -23.60
C SER A 480 -53.92 -5.84 -23.47
N PRO A 481 -53.14 -5.61 -24.56
CA PRO A 481 -51.98 -4.72 -24.50
C PRO A 481 -52.36 -3.34 -23.96
N PHE A 482 -51.60 -2.86 -22.97
CA PHE A 482 -51.84 -1.59 -22.30
C PHE A 482 -53.25 -1.46 -21.70
N GLU A 483 -53.99 -2.56 -21.50
CA GLU A 483 -55.41 -2.60 -21.08
C GLU A 483 -56.35 -1.80 -22.02
N GLU A 484 -55.96 -1.55 -23.27
CA GLU A 484 -56.78 -0.81 -24.24
C GLU A 484 -57.97 -1.65 -24.75
N ILE A 485 -59.07 -0.98 -25.12
CA ILE A 485 -60.27 -1.62 -25.67
C ILE A 485 -59.95 -2.08 -27.10
N GLY A 486 -59.59 -3.34 -27.26
CA GLY A 486 -59.22 -3.96 -28.53
C GLY A 486 -59.32 -5.49 -28.50
N LEU A 487 -58.93 -6.14 -29.60
CA LEU A 487 -58.90 -7.60 -29.65
C LEU A 487 -57.77 -8.14 -28.74
N PRO A 488 -58.07 -9.06 -27.80
CA PRO A 488 -57.06 -9.63 -26.93
C PRO A 488 -56.02 -10.40 -27.75
N LYS A 489 -54.74 -10.23 -27.41
CA LYS A 489 -53.62 -10.92 -28.03
C LYS A 489 -53.22 -12.13 -27.19
N SER A 490 -52.58 -13.12 -27.82
CA SER A 490 -51.95 -14.23 -27.09
C SER A 490 -50.43 -14.04 -27.06
N GLY A 491 -49.82 -14.23 -25.90
CA GLY A 491 -48.38 -14.08 -25.72
C GLY A 491 -47.95 -14.22 -24.26
N THR A 492 -46.70 -13.86 -23.99
CA THR A 492 -46.07 -13.84 -22.66
C THR A 492 -45.80 -12.38 -22.26
N PRO A 493 -46.81 -11.64 -21.79
CA PRO A 493 -46.66 -10.22 -21.47
C PRO A 493 -45.86 -10.01 -20.18
N TYR A 494 -45.27 -8.83 -20.05
CA TYR A 494 -44.78 -8.32 -18.78
C TYR A 494 -45.91 -7.53 -18.11
N LEU A 495 -46.09 -7.74 -16.80
CA LEU A 495 -47.03 -6.98 -15.98
C LEU A 495 -46.30 -5.76 -15.42
N PHE A 496 -46.83 -4.57 -15.69
CA PHE A 496 -46.35 -3.29 -15.17
C PHE A 496 -47.31 -2.78 -14.11
N LEU A 497 -46.77 -2.29 -13.00
CA LEU A 497 -47.53 -1.76 -11.87
C LEU A 497 -47.14 -0.31 -11.62
N ARG A 498 -48.12 0.53 -11.27
CA ARG A 498 -47.93 1.96 -10.99
C ARG A 498 -46.95 2.17 -9.84
N ASN A 499 -47.08 1.36 -8.79
CA ASN A 499 -46.14 1.35 -7.68
C ASN A 499 -45.11 0.24 -7.91
N LYS A 500 -43.85 0.61 -8.14
CA LYS A 500 -42.77 -0.35 -8.43
C LYS A 500 -42.48 -1.29 -7.25
N ASN A 501 -42.88 -0.95 -6.03
CA ASN A 501 -42.69 -1.82 -4.87
C ASN A 501 -43.63 -3.05 -4.86
N ASP A 502 -44.65 -3.06 -5.73
CA ASP A 502 -45.63 -4.15 -5.82
C ASP A 502 -45.29 -5.16 -6.92
N TYR A 503 -44.15 -5.01 -7.61
CA TYR A 503 -43.68 -6.02 -8.57
C TYR A 503 -43.49 -7.34 -7.82
N PRO A 504 -44.01 -8.47 -8.34
CA PRO A 504 -43.85 -9.75 -7.68
C PRO A 504 -42.36 -10.11 -7.61
N VAL A 505 -41.77 -10.01 -6.41
CA VAL A 505 -40.46 -10.56 -6.08
C VAL A 505 -40.64 -12.06 -5.88
N ASN A 506 -39.83 -12.88 -6.52
CA ASN A 506 -39.89 -14.33 -6.36
C ASN A 506 -38.77 -14.80 -5.43
N ASP A 507 -39.14 -15.41 -4.31
CA ASP A 507 -38.30 -15.92 -3.21
C ASP A 507 -37.37 -17.10 -3.56
N GLN A 508 -37.01 -17.29 -4.83
CA GLN A 508 -36.20 -18.44 -5.27
C GLN A 508 -34.70 -18.14 -5.48
N GLN A 509 -34.27 -16.88 -5.32
CA GLN A 509 -32.84 -16.53 -5.32
C GLN A 509 -32.25 -16.32 -3.92
N SER A 510 -33.09 -16.15 -2.89
CA SER A 510 -32.68 -16.07 -1.48
C SER A 510 -32.18 -17.42 -0.94
N GLU A 511 -32.83 -18.53 -1.30
CA GLU A 511 -32.47 -19.88 -0.79
C GLU A 511 -31.18 -20.47 -1.36
N LEU A 512 -30.69 -19.99 -2.52
CA LEU A 512 -29.45 -20.47 -3.12
C LEU A 512 -28.20 -19.73 -2.60
N MET A 513 -28.37 -18.57 -1.98
CA MET A 513 -27.28 -17.83 -1.32
C MET A 513 -27.03 -18.30 0.12
N GLU A 514 -28.04 -18.85 0.80
CA GLU A 514 -27.89 -19.37 2.17
C GLU A 514 -27.32 -20.80 2.24
N ASN A 515 -27.47 -21.61 1.19
CA ASN A 515 -27.07 -23.02 1.21
C ASN A 515 -25.69 -23.33 0.58
N SER A 516 -24.86 -22.33 0.27
CA SER A 516 -23.49 -22.53 -0.26
C SER A 516 -22.37 -22.17 0.72
N SER A 517 -22.69 -21.93 2.00
CA SER A 517 -21.76 -21.51 3.04
C SER A 517 -21.70 -22.47 4.24
N PHE A 518 -21.66 -23.79 4.00
CA PHE A 518 -21.22 -24.75 5.01
C PHE A 518 -20.34 -25.81 4.37
N ASP A 519 -19.04 -25.51 4.27
CA ASP A 519 -17.99 -26.52 4.38
C ASP A 519 -16.94 -25.97 5.36
N SER A 520 -17.10 -26.38 6.61
CA SER A 520 -16.10 -26.23 7.66
C SER A 520 -14.90 -27.11 7.31
N VAL A 521 -13.76 -26.48 7.00
CA VAL A 521 -12.47 -27.18 6.98
C VAL A 521 -11.77 -26.87 8.30
N ASP A 522 -11.59 -27.92 9.10
CA ASP A 522 -10.86 -27.94 10.36
C ASP A 522 -9.42 -27.42 10.23
N PRO A 523 -8.85 -26.80 11.28
CA PRO A 523 -7.49 -26.29 11.27
C PRO A 523 -6.48 -27.39 11.63
N PHE A 524 -5.52 -27.62 10.73
CA PHE A 524 -4.19 -28.16 11.05
C PHE A 524 -3.13 -27.10 10.77
#